data_AF-A0A934L173-F1
#
_entry.id   AF-A0A934L173-F1
#
_cell.length_a   1.000
_cell.length_b   1.000
_cell.length_c   1.000
_cell.angle_alpha   90.00
_cell.angle_beta   90.00
_cell.angle_gamma   90.00
#
_symmetry.space_group_name_H-M   'P 1'
#
loop_
_entity.id
_entity.type
_entity.pdbx_description
1 polymer ?
#
loop_
_entity_poly.entity_id
_entity_poly.type
_entity_poly.pdbx_seq_one_letter_code
_entity_poly.pdbx_strand_id
1 'polypeptide(L)'
;MGTGLLALAVASGASIMAPYVLGRAIDSLLEGVTTQKLVLFASLTAVGGMLLLNRLPRHHHPLFEHSTFHRVSNDRFFLSIESTDPKFDRTQTVNFLRELGGKNVELIVED
;
A
#
# COMPACT_ATOMS: atom_id res chain seq x y z
N MET A 1 -38.42 -54.94 -9.98
CA MET A 1 -38.47 -53.87 -11.00
C MET A 1 -38.56 -52.44 -10.39
N GLY A 2 -38.16 -52.21 -9.12
CA GLY A 2 -38.40 -50.92 -8.44
C GLY A 2 -37.17 -50.03 -8.17
N THR A 3 -35.96 -50.56 -8.29
CA THR A 3 -34.73 -49.82 -7.89
C THR A 3 -34.24 -48.82 -8.94
N GLY A 4 -34.52 -49.05 -10.23
CA GLY A 4 -34.09 -48.15 -11.31
C GLY A 4 -34.80 -46.80 -11.32
N LEU A 5 -36.08 -46.76 -10.93
CA LEU A 5 -36.86 -45.52 -10.91
C LEU A 5 -36.42 -44.60 -9.75
N LEU A 6 -36.08 -45.18 -8.60
CA LEU A 6 -35.52 -44.43 -7.46
C LEU A 6 -34.14 -43.85 -7.78
N ALA A 7 -33.27 -44.61 -8.46
CA ALA A 7 -31.97 -44.13 -8.88
C ALA A 7 -32.06 -42.95 -9.87
N LEU A 8 -33.04 -42.98 -10.79
CA LEU A 8 -33.27 -41.91 -11.75
C LEU A 8 -33.79 -40.62 -11.09
N ALA A 9 -34.66 -40.72 -10.07
CA ALA A 9 -35.18 -39.58 -9.32
C ALA A 9 -34.10 -38.90 -8.45
N VAL A 10 -33.18 -39.69 -7.89
CA VAL A 10 -32.03 -39.14 -7.14
C VAL A 10 -31.02 -38.47 -8.10
N ALA A 11 -30.76 -39.08 -9.25
CA ALA A 11 -29.87 -38.53 -10.26
C ALA A 11 -30.39 -37.20 -10.87
N SER A 12 -31.70 -37.09 -11.10
CA SER A 12 -32.30 -35.85 -11.61
C SER A 12 -32.27 -34.71 -10.58
N GLY A 13 -32.49 -35.02 -9.29
CA GLY A 13 -32.36 -34.05 -8.21
C GLY A 13 -30.94 -33.48 -8.09
N ALA A 14 -29.91 -34.34 -8.19
CA ALA A 14 -28.51 -33.93 -8.16
C ALA A 14 -28.13 -33.08 -9.39
N SER A 15 -28.66 -33.41 -10.57
CA SER A 15 -28.38 -32.71 -11.82
C SER A 15 -29.01 -31.32 -11.88
N ILE A 16 -30.12 -31.07 -11.17
CA ILE A 16 -30.74 -29.75 -11.03
C ILE A 16 -30.08 -28.95 -9.89
N MET A 17 -29.71 -29.61 -8.79
CA MET A 17 -29.14 -28.95 -7.61
C MET A 17 -27.70 -28.47 -7.82
N ALA A 18 -26.86 -29.23 -8.55
CA ALA A 18 -25.49 -28.83 -8.85
C ALA A 18 -25.39 -27.50 -9.62
N PRO A 19 -26.10 -27.27 -10.75
CA PRO A 19 -26.08 -25.98 -11.43
C PRO A 19 -26.81 -24.88 -10.66
N TYR A 20 -27.75 -25.19 -9.77
CA TYR A 20 -28.43 -24.18 -8.94
C TYR A 20 -27.52 -23.61 -7.84
N VAL A 21 -26.75 -24.47 -7.16
CA VAL A 21 -25.76 -24.03 -6.16
C VAL A 21 -24.61 -23.27 -6.82
N LEU A 22 -24.15 -23.74 -7.99
CA LEU A 22 -23.13 -23.07 -8.78
C LEU A 22 -23.64 -21.73 -9.34
N GLY A 23 -24.90 -21.67 -9.80
CA GLY A 23 -25.56 -20.47 -10.30
C GLY A 23 -25.66 -19.40 -9.23
N ARG A 24 -26.15 -19.72 -8.02
CA ARG A 24 -26.16 -18.79 -6.89
C ARG A 24 -24.78 -18.27 -6.50
N ALA A 25 -23.75 -19.10 -6.61
CA ALA A 25 -22.38 -18.67 -6.31
C ALA A 25 -21.90 -17.64 -7.34
N ILE A 26 -22.16 -17.87 -8.63
CA ILE A 26 -21.84 -16.94 -9.71
C ILE A 26 -22.69 -15.66 -9.61
N ASP A 27 -23.98 -15.79 -9.31
CA ASP A 27 -24.87 -14.66 -9.09
C ASP A 27 -24.44 -13.84 -7.87
N SER A 28 -23.93 -14.44 -6.80
CA SER A 28 -23.38 -13.70 -5.65
C SER A 28 -22.08 -12.93 -5.94
N LEU A 29 -21.35 -13.32 -7.00
CA LEU A 29 -20.18 -12.61 -7.52
C LEU A 29 -20.58 -11.51 -8.52
N LEU A 30 -21.67 -11.72 -9.28
CA LEU A 30 -22.24 -10.76 -10.24
C LEU A 30 -23.14 -9.70 -9.57
N GLU A 31 -23.85 -10.07 -8.51
CA GLU A 31 -24.59 -9.18 -7.62
C GLU A 31 -23.56 -8.36 -6.84
N GLY A 32 -23.32 -7.15 -7.34
CA GLY A 32 -22.15 -6.33 -7.05
C GLY A 32 -21.91 -5.97 -5.58
N VAL A 33 -22.77 -6.35 -4.64
CA VAL A 33 -22.63 -6.06 -3.22
C VAL A 33 -21.39 -6.75 -2.62
N THR A 34 -21.08 -7.99 -2.99
CA THR A 34 -19.86 -8.68 -2.51
C THR A 34 -18.60 -8.05 -3.12
N THR A 35 -18.65 -7.76 -4.41
CA THR A 35 -17.56 -7.11 -5.15
C THR A 35 -17.26 -5.72 -4.63
N GLN A 36 -18.29 -4.91 -4.32
CA GLN A 36 -18.14 -3.59 -3.70
C GLN A 36 -17.43 -3.65 -2.35
N LYS A 37 -17.76 -4.64 -1.52
CA LYS A 37 -17.09 -4.85 -0.22
C LYS A 37 -15.63 -5.28 -0.39
N LEU A 38 -15.32 -6.12 -1.37
CA LEU A 38 -13.96 -6.53 -1.68
C LEU A 38 -13.11 -5.34 -2.16
N VAL A 39 -13.65 -4.51 -3.07
CA VAL A 39 -12.95 -3.32 -3.55
C VAL A 39 -12.75 -2.30 -2.42
N LEU A 40 -13.75 -2.11 -1.55
CA LEU A 40 -13.62 -1.25 -0.35
C LEU A 40 -12.53 -1.78 0.60
N PHE A 41 -12.51 -3.09 0.86
CA PHE A 41 -11.48 -3.68 1.72
C PHE A 41 -10.09 -3.62 1.08
N ALA A 42 -10.00 -3.83 -0.24
CA ALA A 42 -8.76 -3.75 -0.99
C ALA A 42 -8.18 -2.32 -1.00
N SER A 43 -9.00 -1.29 -1.23
CA SER A 43 -8.53 0.09 -1.22
C SER A 43 -8.09 0.55 0.17
N LEU A 44 -8.83 0.19 1.22
CA LEU A 44 -8.44 0.46 2.61
C LEU A 44 -7.13 -0.24 2.99
N THR A 45 -6.98 -1.50 2.60
CA THR A 45 -5.74 -2.27 2.86
C THR A 45 -4.57 -1.73 2.05
N ALA A 46 -4.79 -1.31 0.79
CA ALA A 46 -3.75 -0.71 -0.04
C ALA A 46 -3.26 0.62 0.54
N VAL A 47 -4.17 1.52 0.93
CA VAL A 47 -3.81 2.79 1.55
C VAL A 47 -3.15 2.56 2.91
N GLY A 48 -3.75 1.72 3.77
CA GLY A 48 -3.19 1.39 5.09
C GLY A 48 -1.81 0.72 5.00
N GLY A 49 -1.64 -0.21 4.06
CA GLY A 49 -0.37 -0.87 3.79
C GLY A 49 0.68 0.09 3.25
N MET A 50 0.32 0.96 2.31
CA MET A 50 1.21 2.00 1.77
C MET A 50 1.69 2.95 2.88
N LEU A 51 0.80 3.40 3.77
CA LEU A 51 1.19 4.28 4.87
C LEU A 51 2.10 3.59 5.88
N LEU A 52 1.81 2.34 6.24
CA LEU A 52 2.60 1.58 7.20
C LEU A 52 3.99 1.24 6.65
N LEU A 53 4.06 0.75 5.41
CA LEU A 53 5.31 0.35 4.78
C LEU A 53 6.24 1.55 4.50
N ASN A 54 5.67 2.70 4.10
CA ASN A 54 6.45 3.93 3.94
C ASN A 54 6.79 4.62 5.27
N ARG A 55 6.42 4.04 6.42
CA ARG A 55 6.60 4.63 7.75
C ARG A 55 6.03 6.06 7.85
N LEU A 56 4.91 6.29 7.16
CA LEU A 56 4.25 7.59 7.05
C LEU A 56 3.36 8.00 8.23
N PRO A 57 3.13 7.23 9.32
CA PRO A 57 2.74 7.85 10.58
C PRO A 57 3.99 8.44 11.27
N ARG A 58 4.60 9.44 10.62
CA ARG A 58 5.70 10.24 11.16
C ARG A 58 5.26 11.70 11.23
N HIS A 59 4.77 12.10 12.41
CA HIS A 59 4.29 13.46 12.65
C HIS A 59 5.42 14.50 12.73
N HIS A 60 6.63 14.08 13.12
CA HIS A 60 7.81 14.94 13.14
C HIS A 60 8.98 14.20 12.47
N HIS A 61 9.64 14.92 11.56
CA HIS A 61 10.89 14.52 10.93
C HIS A 61 11.86 15.72 11.09
N PRO A 62 13.12 15.50 11.50
CA PRO A 62 14.12 16.57 11.67
C PRO A 62 14.27 17.54 10.50
N LEU A 63 13.95 17.08 9.29
CA LEU A 63 14.02 17.88 8.07
C LEU A 63 13.02 19.04 8.06
N PHE A 64 11.96 18.98 8.87
CA PHE A 64 10.98 20.06 9.00
C PHE A 64 11.55 21.33 9.65
N GLU A 65 12.65 21.24 10.42
CA GLU A 65 13.28 22.40 11.06
C GLU A 65 14.08 23.28 10.09
N HIS A 66 14.36 22.79 8.88
CA HIS A 66 15.12 23.54 7.90
C HIS A 66 14.32 24.76 7.41
N SER A 67 14.91 25.96 7.51
CA SER A 67 14.30 27.25 7.17
C SER A 67 13.65 27.31 5.78
N THR A 68 14.15 26.51 4.83
CA THR A 68 13.67 26.46 3.44
C THR A 68 12.77 25.25 3.14
N PHE A 69 12.48 24.38 4.11
CA PHE A 69 11.79 23.10 3.87
C PHE A 69 10.39 23.29 3.27
N HIS A 70 9.68 24.37 3.59
CA HIS A 70 8.38 24.69 2.98
C HIS A 70 8.39 24.73 1.45
N ARG A 71 9.56 24.96 0.83
CA ARG A 71 9.70 25.00 -0.64
C ARG A 71 9.92 23.64 -1.30
N VAL A 72 10.05 22.55 -0.53
CA VAL A 72 10.34 21.19 -1.03
C VAL A 72 9.27 20.68 -2.00
N SER A 73 8.01 21.03 -1.76
CA SER A 73 6.89 20.53 -2.58
C SER A 73 6.62 21.37 -3.82
N ASN A 74 7.15 22.59 -3.89
CA ASN A 74 6.82 23.55 -4.95
C ASN A 74 7.92 23.65 -6.01
N ASP A 75 9.13 24.05 -5.62
CA ASP A 75 10.12 24.57 -6.60
C ASP A 75 11.52 23.94 -6.48
N ARG A 76 11.80 23.14 -5.43
CA ARG A 76 13.18 22.74 -5.11
C ARG A 76 13.25 21.29 -4.65
N PHE A 77 14.31 20.62 -5.08
CA PHE A 77 14.69 19.30 -4.59
C PHE A 77 15.60 19.40 -3.38
N PHE A 78 15.42 18.50 -2.43
CA PHE A 78 16.23 18.38 -1.23
C PHE A 78 16.89 17.01 -1.21
N LEU A 79 18.16 16.98 -0.80
CA LEU A 79 18.91 15.75 -0.56
C LEU A 79 19.33 15.75 0.90
N SER A 80 18.93 14.70 1.62
CA SER A 80 19.29 14.49 3.02
C SER A 80 20.22 13.29 3.13
N ILE A 81 21.28 13.42 3.92
CA ILE A 81 22.16 12.31 4.28
C ILE A 81 22.01 12.12 5.79
N GLU A 82 21.54 10.93 6.19
CA GLU A 82 21.33 10.60 7.59
C GLU A 82 22.65 10.23 8.28
N SER A 83 22.80 10.59 9.55
CA SER A 83 23.99 10.28 10.34
C SER A 83 24.15 8.80 10.71
N THR A 84 23.18 7.95 10.37
CA THR A 84 23.22 6.51 10.59
C THR A 84 24.17 5.79 9.62
N ASP A 85 24.58 6.43 8.51
CA ASP A 85 25.54 5.84 7.57
C ASP A 85 26.96 5.76 8.21
N PRO A 86 27.63 4.60 8.21
CA PRO A 86 28.99 4.45 8.74
C PRO A 86 30.06 5.33 8.04
N LYS A 87 29.77 5.86 6.85
CA LYS A 87 30.65 6.78 6.11
C LYS A 87 30.29 8.25 6.32
N PHE A 88 29.28 8.56 7.14
CA PHE A 88 28.89 9.93 7.39
C PHE A 88 29.95 10.66 8.21
N ASP A 89 30.49 11.74 7.66
CA ASP A 89 31.37 12.67 8.38
C ASP A 89 30.83 14.09 8.21
N ARG A 90 30.64 14.79 9.34
CA ARG A 90 30.00 16.12 9.36
C ARG A 90 30.71 17.15 8.47
N THR A 91 32.02 17.01 8.28
CA THR A 91 32.82 17.99 7.53
C THR A 91 32.97 17.57 6.07
N GLN A 92 33.32 16.30 5.81
CA GLN A 92 33.47 15.80 4.44
C GLN A 92 32.14 15.80 3.70
N THR A 93 31.04 15.39 4.34
CA THR A 93 29.72 15.32 3.68
C THR A 93 29.23 16.71 3.28
N VAL A 94 29.46 17.73 4.11
CA VAL A 94 29.10 19.13 3.76
C VAL A 94 29.91 19.63 2.57
N ASN A 95 31.22 19.37 2.54
CA ASN A 95 32.07 19.77 1.42
C ASN A 95 31.69 19.03 0.13
N PHE A 96 31.44 17.73 0.22
CA PHE A 96 30.96 16.92 -0.91
C PHE A 96 29.64 17.44 -1.49
N LEU A 97 28.66 17.78 -0.65
CA LEU A 97 27.39 18.34 -1.10
C LEU A 97 27.56 19.74 -1.73
N ARG A 98 28.52 20.54 -1.26
CA ARG A 98 28.85 21.83 -1.87
C ARG A 98 29.51 21.65 -3.24
N GLU A 99 30.42 20.70 -3.39
CA GLU A 99 31.08 20.38 -4.66
C GLU A 99 30.07 19.89 -5.71
N LEU A 100 29.04 19.15 -5.30
CA LEU A 100 27.94 18.71 -6.16
C LEU A 100 26.99 19.84 -6.60
N GLY A 101 27.19 21.07 -6.12
CA GLY A 101 26.35 22.23 -6.46
C GLY A 101 25.19 22.50 -5.49
N GLY A 102 25.26 21.96 -4.27
CA GLY A 102 24.30 22.24 -3.20
C GLY A 102 24.25 23.73 -2.86
N LYS A 103 23.13 24.39 -3.20
CA LYS A 103 22.95 25.84 -2.99
C LYS A 103 22.71 26.23 -1.54
N ASN A 104 22.10 25.35 -0.76
CA ASN A 104 21.82 25.58 0.66
C ASN A 104 22.14 24.27 1.41
N VAL A 105 23.30 24.23 2.06
CA VAL A 105 23.80 23.05 2.77
C VAL A 105 23.88 23.41 4.25
N GLU A 106 23.00 22.81 5.05
CA GLU A 106 22.86 23.03 6.48
C GLU A 106 22.92 21.67 7.21
N LEU A 107 23.58 21.66 8.38
CA LEU A 107 23.66 20.48 9.24
C LEU A 107 22.59 20.62 10.32
N ILE A 108 21.61 19.73 10.30
CA ILE A 108 20.51 19.69 11.27
C ILE A 108 20.87 18.65 12.32
N VAL A 109 20.86 19.08 13.59
CA VAL A 109 21.05 18.20 14.75
C VAL A 109 19.71 18.12 15.45
N GLU A 110 19.19 16.90 15.62
CA GLU A 110 18.03 16.66 16.46
C GLU A 110 18.50 16.74 17.93
N ASP A 111 17.90 17.65 18.73
CA ASP A 111 18.19 17.84 20.16
C ASP A 111 17.67 16.68 21.04
#